data_AF-A0A3S3R149-F1
#
_entry.id   AF-A0A3S3R149-F1
#
_cell.length_a   1.000
_cell.length_b   1.000
_cell.length_c   1.000
_cell.angle_alpha   90.00
_cell.angle_beta   90.00
_cell.angle_gamma   90.00
#
_symmetry.space_group_name_H-M   'P 1'
#
loop_
_entity.id
_entity.type
_entity.pdbx_description
1 polymer ?
#
loop_
_entity_poly.entity_id
_entity_poly.type
_entity_poly.pdbx_seq_one_letter_code
_entity_poly.pdbx_strand_id
1 'polypeptide(L)'
;MMFVGGSRAHHYKELFDELGMKTISAGYEFGHRDDYEGRRVLPHIKVDADSRNIEEIVVEADETRFSPRKSEEELKALEEGGLKFKDYEGLAPDLEEGTLIIDDLNQYEAEKLVELMKPDIFCAGIKEKFSIQKLGVPMKQLHSYDSGGPYAGFKGAINFYKEIDRLVNSRVWSYMKAPWQENPQLSGTYVWE
;
A
#
# COMPACT_ATOMS: atom_id res chain seq x y z
N MET A 1 3.61 -6.70 1.29
CA MET A 1 3.47 -5.48 2.13
C MET A 1 3.24 -4.28 1.24
N MET A 2 2.47 -3.28 1.67
CA MET A 2 2.13 -2.10 0.85
C MET A 2 2.23 -0.79 1.63
N PHE A 3 3.18 0.08 1.28
CA PHE A 3 3.42 1.37 1.92
C PHE A 3 3.50 2.46 0.85
N VAL A 4 2.47 3.29 0.75
CA VAL A 4 2.26 4.20 -0.39
C VAL A 4 1.62 5.49 0.14
N GLY A 5 1.55 6.56 -0.66
CA GLY A 5 1.08 7.90 -0.22
C GLY A 5 -0.13 7.94 0.75
N GLY A 6 -1.36 7.76 0.24
CA GLY A 6 -2.59 7.89 1.06
C GLY A 6 -3.83 7.20 0.48
N SER A 7 -3.67 6.25 -0.44
CA SER A 7 -4.83 5.59 -1.09
C SER A 7 -4.49 4.23 -1.69
N ARG A 8 -3.35 4.14 -2.40
CA ARG A 8 -3.01 2.95 -3.19
C ARG A 8 -2.71 1.70 -2.36
N ALA A 9 -2.29 1.84 -1.10
CA ALA A 9 -2.11 0.68 -0.22
C ALA A 9 -3.43 -0.09 -0.03
N HIS A 10 -4.56 0.61 0.03
CA HIS A 10 -5.88 -0.01 0.06
C HIS A 10 -6.32 -0.47 -1.33
N HIS A 11 -6.29 0.43 -2.31
CA HIS A 11 -6.93 0.19 -3.60
C HIS A 11 -6.22 -0.83 -4.50
N TYR A 12 -4.99 -1.23 -4.18
CA TYR A 12 -4.30 -2.34 -4.86
C TYR A 12 -4.48 -3.69 -4.17
N LYS A 13 -5.04 -3.72 -2.95
CA LYS A 13 -5.23 -4.94 -2.17
C LYS A 13 -6.02 -6.00 -2.95
N GLU A 14 -7.15 -5.61 -3.53
CA GLU A 14 -8.03 -6.54 -4.25
C GLU A 14 -7.30 -7.27 -5.39
N LEU A 15 -6.41 -6.58 -6.12
CA LEU A 15 -5.60 -7.21 -7.16
C LEU A 15 -4.61 -8.26 -6.61
N PHE A 16 -4.12 -8.09 -5.38
CA PHE A 16 -3.33 -9.11 -4.70
C PHE A 16 -4.20 -10.27 -4.19
N ASP A 17 -5.39 -9.98 -3.68
CA ASP A 17 -6.33 -11.00 -3.22
C ASP A 17 -6.77 -11.91 -4.39
N GLU A 18 -7.01 -11.35 -5.59
CA GLU A 18 -7.32 -12.10 -6.81
C GLU A 18 -6.18 -13.06 -7.23
N LEU A 19 -4.93 -12.72 -6.88
CA LEU A 19 -3.76 -13.59 -7.06
C LEU A 19 -3.58 -14.61 -5.93
N GLY A 20 -4.45 -14.62 -4.92
CA GLY A 20 -4.32 -15.43 -3.72
C GLY A 20 -3.18 -14.98 -2.79
N MET A 21 -2.69 -13.75 -2.96
CA MET A 21 -1.64 -13.17 -2.12
C MET A 21 -2.26 -12.48 -0.90
N LYS A 22 -1.58 -12.56 0.25
CA LYS A 22 -2.06 -11.96 1.49
C LYS A 22 -1.35 -10.66 1.83
N THR A 23 -2.13 -9.67 2.25
CA THR A 23 -1.59 -8.42 2.80
C THR A 23 -1.25 -8.59 4.28
N ILE A 24 0.04 -8.80 4.58
CA ILE A 24 0.52 -9.00 5.96
C ILE A 24 0.85 -7.68 6.69
N SER A 25 1.09 -6.60 5.95
CA SER A 25 1.22 -5.25 6.49
C SER A 25 0.97 -4.19 5.42
N ALA A 26 0.34 -3.09 5.81
CA ALA A 26 0.04 -1.96 4.95
C ALA A 26 0.14 -0.62 5.71
N GLY A 27 0.28 0.48 4.99
CA GLY A 27 0.42 1.80 5.59
C GLY A 27 0.38 2.93 4.58
N TYR A 28 0.17 4.14 5.10
CA TYR A 28 0.24 5.37 4.36
C TYR A 28 1.40 6.26 4.81
N GLU A 29 1.91 7.09 3.91
CA GLU A 29 2.87 8.15 4.24
C GLU A 29 2.17 9.32 4.93
N PHE A 30 0.94 9.62 4.53
CA PHE A 30 0.21 10.81 4.99
C PHE A 30 -1.32 10.60 5.02
N GLY A 31 -1.76 9.35 5.15
CA GLY A 31 -3.19 9.04 5.28
C GLY A 31 -3.74 9.57 6.60
N HIS A 32 -4.93 10.16 6.58
CA HIS A 32 -5.60 10.57 7.80
C HIS A 32 -6.30 9.39 8.47
N ARG A 33 -6.77 9.58 9.71
CA ARG A 33 -7.54 8.54 10.42
C ARG A 33 -8.77 8.07 9.66
N ASP A 34 -9.43 8.92 8.89
CA ASP A 34 -10.55 8.52 8.04
C ASP A 34 -10.13 7.69 6.82
N ASP A 35 -8.87 7.73 6.41
CA ASP A 35 -8.35 6.84 5.36
C ASP A 35 -8.10 5.42 5.87
N TYR A 36 -7.78 5.28 7.15
CA TYR A 36 -7.57 4.01 7.83
C TYR A 36 -8.87 3.45 8.41
N GLU A 37 -9.60 4.26 9.16
CA GLU A 37 -10.76 3.88 9.97
C GLU A 37 -12.09 4.33 9.36
N GLY A 38 -12.07 4.91 8.16
CA GLY A 38 -13.27 5.34 7.45
C GLY A 38 -13.84 6.68 7.92
N ARG A 39 -14.71 7.26 7.09
CA ARG A 39 -15.27 8.61 7.28
C ARG A 39 -16.09 8.76 8.57
N ARG A 40 -16.52 7.64 9.16
CA ARG A 40 -17.20 7.58 10.47
C ARG A 40 -16.41 8.24 11.61
N VAL A 41 -15.08 8.33 11.52
CA VAL A 41 -14.26 8.94 12.57
C VAL A 41 -14.04 10.44 12.41
N LEU A 42 -14.42 11.04 11.26
CA LEU A 42 -14.25 12.47 10.98
C LEU A 42 -14.70 13.39 12.13
N PRO A 43 -15.88 13.19 12.78
CA PRO A 43 -16.33 14.04 13.87
C PRO A 43 -15.42 14.02 15.12
N HIS A 44 -14.50 13.06 15.19
CA HIS A 44 -13.61 12.83 16.33
C HIS A 44 -12.14 13.08 16.00
N ILE A 45 -11.82 13.50 14.77
CA ILE A 45 -10.46 13.93 14.40
C ILE A 45 -10.19 15.28 15.04
N LYS A 46 -9.07 15.37 15.75
CA LYS A 46 -8.59 16.62 16.34
C LYS A 46 -7.55 17.22 15.41
N VAL A 47 -7.75 18.48 15.02
CA VAL A 47 -6.73 19.23 14.28
C VAL A 47 -5.54 19.47 15.20
N ASP A 48 -4.36 19.03 14.77
CA ASP A 48 -3.12 19.19 15.52
C ASP A 48 -2.53 20.60 15.36
N ALA A 49 -1.45 20.89 16.10
CA ALA A 49 -0.84 22.21 16.12
C ALA A 49 -0.09 22.58 14.83
N ASP A 50 0.36 21.59 14.06
CA ASP A 50 1.14 21.76 12.83
C ASP A 50 0.21 21.96 11.62
N SER A 51 -1.00 21.40 11.69
CA SER A 51 -2.04 21.46 10.66
C SER A 51 -3.07 22.58 10.88
N ARG A 52 -3.14 23.19 12.06
CA ARG A 52 -4.17 24.22 12.41
C ARG A 52 -4.19 25.48 11.53
N ASN A 53 -3.10 25.74 10.82
CA ASN A 53 -2.97 26.92 9.96
C ASN A 53 -3.36 26.62 8.50
N ILE A 54 -3.76 25.38 8.20
CA ILE A 54 -4.34 25.03 6.91
C ILE A 54 -5.72 25.70 6.83
N GLU A 55 -5.96 26.42 5.74
CA GLU A 55 -7.21 27.17 5.55
C GLU A 55 -8.40 26.22 5.33
N GLU A 56 -9.45 26.37 6.14
CA GLU A 56 -10.73 25.72 5.95
C GLU A 56 -11.70 26.67 5.24
N ILE A 57 -12.14 26.30 4.04
CA ILE A 57 -13.10 27.07 3.26
C ILE A 57 -14.51 26.50 3.44
N VAL A 58 -15.49 27.39 3.59
CA VAL A 58 -16.91 27.04 3.63
C VAL A 58 -17.54 27.44 2.31
N VAL A 59 -18.27 26.51 1.70
CA VAL A 59 -19.00 26.73 0.44
C VAL A 59 -20.49 26.46 0.65
N GLU A 60 -21.31 27.18 -0.10
CA GLU A 60 -22.76 27.06 -0.09
C GLU A 60 -23.33 26.80 -1.48
N ALA A 61 -24.59 26.37 -1.54
CA ALA A 61 -25.27 26.17 -2.82
C ALA A 61 -25.49 27.51 -3.52
N ASP A 62 -24.98 27.64 -4.75
CA ASP A 62 -25.16 28.82 -5.58
C ASP A 62 -26.65 29.02 -5.94
N GLU A 63 -27.21 30.19 -5.64
CA GLU A 63 -28.64 30.50 -5.86
C GLU A 63 -29.10 30.33 -7.31
N THR A 64 -28.21 30.51 -8.27
CA THR A 64 -28.54 30.52 -9.71
C THR A 64 -28.05 29.28 -10.45
N ARG A 65 -27.06 28.57 -9.89
CA ARG A 65 -26.37 27.46 -10.56
C ARG A 65 -26.56 26.12 -9.87
N PHE A 66 -26.99 26.08 -8.61
CA PHE A 66 -27.22 24.82 -7.92
C PHE A 66 -28.36 24.04 -8.60
N SER A 67 -28.03 22.84 -9.06
CA SER A 67 -28.96 21.95 -9.75
C SER A 67 -28.70 20.52 -9.30
N PRO A 68 -29.55 19.95 -8.42
CA PRO A 68 -29.34 18.58 -7.94
C PRO A 68 -29.55 17.59 -9.09
N ARG A 69 -28.59 16.66 -9.26
CA ARG A 69 -28.64 15.66 -10.35
C ARG A 69 -29.70 14.58 -10.14
N LYS A 70 -30.18 14.42 -8.91
CA LYS A 70 -31.17 13.42 -8.49
C LYS A 70 -32.14 14.03 -7.51
N SER A 71 -33.41 13.60 -7.56
CA SER A 71 -34.39 13.93 -6.54
C SER A 71 -34.09 13.19 -5.22
N GLU A 72 -34.68 13.66 -4.12
CA GLU A 72 -34.57 12.98 -2.81
C GLU A 72 -35.14 11.55 -2.87
N GLU A 73 -36.21 11.35 -3.64
CA GLU A 73 -36.83 10.05 -3.85
C GLU A 73 -35.90 9.08 -4.59
N GLU A 74 -35.20 9.55 -5.64
CA GLU A 74 -34.20 8.76 -6.36
C GLU A 74 -32.99 8.40 -5.49
N LEU A 75 -32.51 9.35 -4.67
CA LEU A 75 -31.41 9.10 -3.73
C LEU A 75 -31.80 8.05 -2.70
N LYS A 76 -32.99 8.17 -2.12
CA LYS A 76 -33.51 7.19 -1.16
C LYS A 76 -33.67 5.80 -1.78
N ALA A 77 -34.17 5.72 -3.01
CA ALA A 77 -34.26 4.44 -3.72
C ALA A 77 -32.88 3.79 -3.96
N LEU A 78 -31.85 4.59 -4.23
CA LEU A 78 -30.47 4.09 -4.38
C LEU A 78 -29.87 3.63 -3.03
N GLU A 79 -30.15 4.35 -1.95
CA GLU A 79 -29.77 3.96 -0.59
C GLU A 79 -30.45 2.65 -0.16
N GLU A 80 -31.75 2.51 -0.42
CA GLU A 80 -32.50 1.26 -0.21
C GLU A 80 -31.96 0.11 -1.07
N GLY A 81 -31.39 0.43 -2.24
CA GLY A 81 -30.65 -0.50 -3.11
C GLY A 81 -29.24 -0.86 -2.62
N GLY A 82 -28.79 -0.32 -1.48
CA GLY A 82 -27.51 -0.63 -0.85
C GLY A 82 -26.36 0.30 -1.23
N LEU A 83 -26.59 1.37 -2.00
CA LEU A 83 -25.56 2.36 -2.29
C LEU A 83 -25.36 3.30 -1.09
N LYS A 84 -24.15 3.31 -0.52
CA LYS A 84 -23.78 4.28 0.50
C LYS A 84 -23.23 5.55 -0.13
N PHE A 85 -23.89 6.68 0.09
CA PHE A 85 -23.41 7.98 -0.39
C PHE A 85 -22.47 8.64 0.61
N LYS A 86 -21.47 9.37 0.10
CA LYS A 86 -20.53 10.19 0.89
C LYS A 86 -19.79 9.39 1.96
N ASP A 87 -19.59 8.09 1.69
CA ASP A 87 -19.02 7.15 2.64
C ASP A 87 -17.76 6.50 2.08
N TYR A 88 -16.91 6.04 3.00
CA TYR A 88 -15.70 5.27 2.74
C TYR A 88 -15.30 4.59 4.05
N GLU A 89 -15.15 3.26 4.02
CA GLU A 89 -14.95 2.45 5.23
C GLU A 89 -13.51 2.51 5.76
N GLY A 90 -12.57 2.97 4.92
CA GLY A 90 -11.14 3.00 5.24
C GLY A 90 -10.42 1.69 4.94
N LEU A 91 -9.09 1.70 5.03
CA LEU A 91 -8.23 0.54 4.81
C LEU A 91 -8.45 -0.58 5.84
N ALA A 92 -8.59 -0.23 7.13
CA ALA A 92 -8.51 -1.18 8.23
C ALA A 92 -9.63 -2.24 8.23
N PRO A 93 -10.91 -1.91 7.95
CA PRO A 93 -11.96 -2.92 7.88
C PRO A 93 -11.77 -3.98 6.80
N ASP A 94 -11.00 -3.67 5.75
CA ASP A 94 -10.78 -4.56 4.61
C ASP A 94 -9.55 -5.47 4.79
N LEU A 95 -8.77 -5.29 5.86
CA LEU A 95 -7.60 -6.11 6.18
C LEU A 95 -7.96 -7.34 7.02
N GLU A 96 -7.21 -8.43 6.83
CA GLU A 96 -7.37 -9.65 7.64
C GLU A 96 -6.93 -9.41 9.10
N GLU A 97 -7.52 -10.15 10.04
CA GLU A 97 -7.10 -10.12 11.44
C GLU A 97 -5.63 -10.52 11.57
N GLY A 98 -4.86 -9.73 12.33
CA GLY A 98 -3.42 -9.92 12.50
C GLY A 98 -2.54 -9.20 11.47
N THR A 99 -3.12 -8.52 10.48
CA THR A 99 -2.37 -7.61 9.59
C THR A 99 -1.90 -6.37 10.35
N LEU A 100 -0.64 -5.97 10.16
CA LEU A 100 -0.08 -4.77 10.78
C LEU A 100 -0.34 -3.51 9.94
N ILE A 101 -0.89 -2.48 10.57
CA ILE A 101 -1.00 -1.13 9.98
C ILE A 101 0.07 -0.24 10.58
N ILE A 102 0.89 0.40 9.73
CA ILE A 102 1.94 1.33 10.18
C ILE A 102 1.84 2.62 9.37
N ASP A 103 1.54 3.71 10.07
CA ASP A 103 1.50 5.06 9.52
C ASP A 103 2.90 5.67 9.51
N ASP A 104 3.21 6.46 8.47
CA ASP A 104 4.50 7.11 8.27
C ASP A 104 5.71 6.16 8.46
N LEU A 105 5.63 4.99 7.81
CA LEU A 105 6.66 3.95 7.91
C LEU A 105 8.05 4.52 7.57
N ASN A 106 8.95 4.47 8.54
CA ASN A 106 10.34 4.90 8.33
C ASN A 106 11.24 3.74 7.86
N GLN A 107 12.47 4.07 7.44
CA GLN A 107 13.41 3.08 6.91
C GLN A 107 13.76 1.98 7.92
N TYR A 108 13.95 2.31 9.19
CA TYR A 108 14.31 1.32 10.21
C TYR A 108 13.19 0.29 10.39
N GLU A 109 11.95 0.75 10.49
CA GLU A 109 10.78 -0.11 10.57
C GLU A 109 10.61 -0.97 9.32
N ALA A 110 10.79 -0.40 8.12
CA ALA A 110 10.71 -1.14 6.87
C ALA A 110 11.72 -2.31 6.81
N GLU A 111 12.98 -2.06 7.18
CA GLU A 111 14.02 -3.08 7.22
C GLU A 111 13.72 -4.15 8.28
N LYS A 112 13.24 -3.74 9.47
CA LYS A 112 12.86 -4.66 10.55
C LYS A 112 11.66 -5.52 10.20
N LEU A 113 10.65 -4.96 9.53
CA LEU A 113 9.49 -5.71 9.04
C LEU A 113 9.91 -6.78 8.03
N VAL A 114 10.81 -6.44 7.11
CA VAL A 114 11.34 -7.40 6.14
C VAL A 114 12.11 -8.52 6.83
N GLU A 115 12.96 -8.19 7.81
CA GLU A 115 13.72 -9.17 8.59
C GLU A 115 12.80 -10.14 9.36
N LEU A 116 11.78 -9.60 10.03
CA LEU A 116 10.89 -10.35 10.91
C LEU A 116 9.84 -11.16 10.15
N MET A 117 9.21 -10.55 9.14
CA MET A 117 8.03 -11.10 8.48
C MET A 117 8.33 -11.74 7.11
N LYS A 118 9.50 -11.47 6.53
CA LYS A 118 10.01 -12.09 5.28
C LYS A 118 8.96 -12.11 4.15
N PRO A 119 8.46 -10.94 3.71
CA PRO A 119 7.44 -10.87 2.67
C PRO A 119 7.95 -11.37 1.32
N ASP A 120 7.09 -11.99 0.53
CA ASP A 120 7.39 -12.39 -0.86
C ASP A 120 7.47 -11.18 -1.81
N ILE A 121 6.82 -10.07 -1.45
CA ILE A 121 6.89 -8.81 -2.18
C ILE A 121 6.64 -7.61 -1.27
N PHE A 122 7.38 -6.54 -1.53
CA PHE A 122 7.20 -5.23 -0.91
C PHE A 122 6.77 -4.20 -1.96
N CYS A 123 5.78 -3.38 -1.65
CA CYS A 123 5.27 -2.38 -2.58
C CYS A 123 5.38 -0.98 -1.96
N ALA A 124 6.11 -0.08 -2.61
CA ALA A 124 6.34 1.29 -2.11
C ALA A 124 6.78 2.27 -3.21
N GLY A 125 7.59 3.28 -2.86
CA GLY A 125 8.13 4.30 -3.76
C GLY A 125 9.57 4.03 -4.19
N ILE A 126 10.14 5.00 -4.91
CA ILE A 126 11.50 4.89 -5.44
C ILE A 126 12.58 4.89 -4.34
N LYS A 127 12.31 5.56 -3.22
CA LYS A 127 13.27 5.73 -2.11
C LYS A 127 13.51 4.39 -1.41
N GLU A 128 12.46 3.60 -1.23
CA GLU A 128 12.48 2.30 -0.56
C GLU A 128 12.91 1.17 -1.50
N LYS A 129 12.75 1.35 -2.82
CA LYS A 129 12.94 0.28 -3.81
C LYS A 129 14.25 -0.47 -3.64
N PHE A 130 15.36 0.26 -3.66
CA PHE A 130 16.67 -0.39 -3.71
C PHE A 130 17.14 -0.86 -2.34
N SER A 131 16.74 -0.21 -1.24
CA SER A 131 17.05 -0.71 0.11
C SER A 131 16.38 -2.07 0.33
N ILE A 132 15.10 -2.21 -0.01
CA ILE A 132 14.38 -3.48 0.11
C ILE A 132 14.94 -4.56 -0.82
N GLN A 133 15.23 -4.22 -2.08
CA GLN A 133 15.84 -5.18 -3.01
C GLN A 133 17.21 -5.68 -2.54
N LYS A 134 17.99 -4.85 -1.82
CA LYS A 134 19.27 -5.27 -1.22
C LYS A 134 19.12 -6.24 -0.06
N LEU A 135 17.93 -6.31 0.56
CA LEU A 135 17.57 -7.35 1.52
C LEU A 135 17.14 -8.66 0.86
N GLY A 136 17.10 -8.71 -0.48
CA GLY A 136 16.74 -9.90 -1.26
C GLY A 136 15.25 -10.08 -1.47
N VAL A 137 14.44 -9.05 -1.23
CA VAL A 137 12.98 -9.09 -1.42
C VAL A 137 12.58 -8.38 -2.73
N PRO A 138 11.72 -8.98 -3.57
CA PRO A 138 11.14 -8.31 -4.73
C PRO A 138 10.39 -7.04 -4.34
N MET A 139 10.56 -5.98 -5.13
CA MET A 139 9.92 -4.70 -4.87
C MET A 139 9.21 -4.14 -6.11
N LYS A 140 7.95 -3.74 -5.93
CA LYS A 140 7.15 -3.05 -6.95
C LYS A 140 6.87 -1.60 -6.57
N GLN A 141 7.16 -0.65 -7.47
CA GLN A 141 6.75 0.73 -7.26
C GLN A 141 5.27 0.91 -7.59
N LEU A 142 4.46 1.30 -6.60
CA LEU A 142 3.04 1.59 -6.80
C LEU A 142 2.76 3.07 -7.10
N HIS A 143 3.78 3.93 -7.09
CA HIS A 143 3.64 5.34 -7.51
C HIS A 143 3.87 5.51 -9.02
N SER A 144 5.05 5.06 -9.49
CA SER A 144 5.54 5.22 -10.87
C SER A 144 5.29 3.99 -11.75
N TYR A 145 4.80 2.89 -11.16
CA TYR A 145 4.64 1.59 -11.82
C TYR A 145 5.94 1.00 -12.39
N ASP A 146 7.09 1.43 -11.89
CA ASP A 146 8.41 1.16 -12.48
C ASP A 146 8.49 1.56 -13.96
N SER A 147 7.88 2.69 -14.30
CA SER A 147 7.73 3.18 -15.68
C SER A 147 6.89 2.25 -16.58
N GLY A 148 6.08 1.38 -15.97
CA GLY A 148 5.14 0.48 -16.64
C GLY A 148 3.68 0.97 -16.56
N GLY A 149 2.75 0.01 -16.57
CA GLY A 149 1.31 0.26 -16.55
C GLY A 149 0.68 0.31 -17.95
N PRO A 150 -0.59 0.74 -18.06
CA PRO A 150 -1.48 1.12 -16.97
C PRO A 150 -1.81 -0.09 -16.08
N TYR A 151 -2.19 0.17 -14.81
CA TYR A 151 -2.68 -0.87 -13.88
C TYR A 151 -4.14 -0.70 -13.47
N ALA A 152 -4.78 0.43 -13.79
CA ALA A 152 -6.21 0.62 -13.59
C ALA A 152 -7.05 -0.03 -14.71
N GLY A 153 -8.25 -0.48 -14.35
CA GLY A 153 -9.21 -1.12 -15.26
C GLY A 153 -8.81 -2.53 -15.70
N PHE A 154 -9.66 -3.19 -16.47
CA PHE A 154 -9.49 -4.61 -16.83
C PHE A 154 -8.14 -4.94 -17.49
N LYS A 155 -7.73 -4.16 -18.49
CA LYS A 155 -6.41 -4.35 -19.13
C LYS A 155 -5.27 -4.05 -18.16
N GLY A 156 -5.48 -3.11 -17.24
CA GLY A 156 -4.50 -2.76 -16.24
C GLY A 156 -4.27 -3.87 -15.22
N ALA A 157 -5.33 -4.53 -14.76
CA ALA A 157 -5.26 -5.70 -13.91
C ALA A 157 -4.40 -6.82 -14.54
N ILE A 158 -4.62 -7.12 -15.83
CA ILE A 158 -3.80 -8.12 -16.56
C ILE A 158 -2.32 -7.73 -16.56
N ASN A 159 -2.00 -6.45 -16.80
CA ASN A 159 -0.62 -5.97 -16.77
C ASN A 159 -0.01 -6.07 -15.38
N PHE A 160 -0.79 -5.78 -14.35
CA PHE A 160 -0.38 -5.90 -12.96
C PHE A 160 -0.04 -7.35 -12.61
N TYR A 161 -0.93 -8.30 -12.92
CA TYR A 161 -0.72 -9.72 -12.64
C TYR A 161 0.56 -10.28 -13.28
N LYS A 162 0.80 -9.94 -14.56
CA LYS A 162 2.03 -10.33 -15.26
C LYS A 162 3.28 -9.78 -14.60
N GLU A 163 3.21 -8.55 -14.08
CA GLU A 163 4.34 -7.92 -13.43
C GLU A 163 4.61 -8.53 -12.05
N ILE A 164 3.56 -8.77 -11.25
CA ILE A 164 3.70 -9.43 -9.95
C ILE A 164 4.29 -10.83 -10.13
N ASP A 165 3.76 -11.63 -11.05
CA ASP A 165 4.30 -12.95 -11.41
C ASP A 165 5.79 -12.88 -11.78
N ARG A 166 6.16 -11.96 -12.69
CA ARG A 166 7.55 -11.76 -13.09
C ARG A 166 8.48 -11.45 -11.92
N LEU A 167 8.03 -10.63 -10.97
CA LEU A 167 8.84 -10.19 -9.83
C LEU A 167 9.06 -11.31 -8.82
N VAL A 168 7.99 -11.99 -8.41
CA VAL A 168 8.04 -13.02 -7.35
C VAL A 168 8.66 -14.32 -7.84
N ASN A 169 8.48 -14.68 -9.12
CA ASN A 169 9.04 -15.90 -9.71
C ASN A 169 10.42 -15.70 -10.38
N SER A 170 11.04 -14.54 -10.22
CA SER A 170 12.35 -14.27 -10.80
C SER A 170 13.46 -15.08 -10.11
N ARG A 171 14.27 -15.78 -10.91
CA ARG A 171 15.43 -16.55 -10.41
C ARG A 171 16.53 -15.68 -9.82
N VAL A 172 16.55 -14.36 -10.09
CA VAL A 172 17.59 -13.46 -9.57
C VAL A 172 17.71 -13.53 -8.05
N TRP A 173 16.57 -13.70 -7.36
CA TRP A 173 16.52 -13.78 -5.89
C TRP A 173 17.16 -15.06 -5.34
N SER A 174 17.21 -16.14 -6.12
CA SER A 174 17.91 -17.38 -5.75
C SER A 174 19.44 -17.27 -5.83
N TYR A 175 19.97 -16.21 -6.46
CA TYR A 175 21.41 -15.99 -6.63
C TYR A 175 21.98 -14.93 -5.67
N MET A 176 21.27 -14.61 -4.59
CA MET A 176 21.71 -13.62 -3.60
C MET A 176 22.94 -14.06 -2.80
N LYS A 177 23.15 -15.38 -2.63
CA LYS A 177 24.35 -15.94 -1.99
C LYS A 177 25.33 -16.41 -3.05
N ALA A 178 26.60 -16.09 -2.86
CA ALA A 178 27.65 -16.58 -3.74
C ALA A 178 27.92 -18.09 -3.49
N PRO A 179 28.28 -18.88 -4.53
CA PRO A 179 28.48 -20.33 -4.36
C PRO A 179 29.49 -20.73 -3.29
N TRP A 180 30.52 -19.90 -3.05
CA TRP A 180 31.54 -20.15 -2.02
C TRP A 180 31.07 -19.86 -0.59
N GLN A 181 29.90 -19.23 -0.41
CA GLN A 181 29.28 -19.01 0.90
C GLN A 181 28.37 -20.19 1.30
N GLU A 182 27.89 -20.98 0.34
CA GLU A 182 27.06 -22.16 0.62
C GLU A 182 27.89 -23.32 1.18
N ASN A 183 29.10 -23.50 0.65
CA ASN A 183 30.07 -24.49 1.11
C ASN A 183 31.37 -23.76 1.49
N PRO A 184 31.48 -23.21 2.71
CA PRO A 184 32.67 -22.47 3.12
C PRO A 184 33.89 -23.37 3.03
N GLN A 185 34.85 -23.00 2.19
CA GLN A 185 36.15 -23.66 2.15
C GLN A 185 36.90 -23.29 3.43
N LEU A 186 37.22 -24.28 4.27
CA LEU A 186 38.10 -24.09 5.41
C LEU A 186 39.49 -23.75 4.89
N SER A 187 39.97 -22.54 5.18
CA SER A 187 41.35 -22.13 4.94
C SER A 187 42.15 -22.33 6.23
N GLY A 188 43.24 -23.10 6.16
CA GLY A 188 44.18 -23.29 7.25
C GLY A 188 45.57 -22.81 6.82
N THR A 189 46.28 -22.12 7.73
CA THR A 189 47.67 -21.72 7.55
C THR A 189 48.54 -22.51 8.52
N TYR A 190 49.62 -23.11 8.05
CA TYR A 190 50.61 -23.71 8.95
C TYR A 190 51.30 -22.61 9.75
N VAL A 191 51.14 -22.63 11.07
CA VAL A 191 51.99 -21.87 11.99
C VAL A 191 53.19 -22.76 12.28
N TRP A 192 54.34 -22.44 11.70
CA TRP A 192 55.61 -23.05 12.07
C TRP A 192 56.26 -22.17 13.16
N GLU A 193 56.68 -22.80 14.26
CA GLU A 193 57.48 -22.19 15.34
C GLU A 193 58.92 -21.91 14.92
#